data_AF-A0A5M3WAB5-F1
#
_entry.id   AF-A0A5M3WAB5-F1
#
_cell.length_a   1.000
_cell.length_b   1.000
_cell.length_c   1.000
_cell.angle_alpha   90.00
_cell.angle_beta   90.00
_cell.angle_gamma   90.00
#
_symmetry.space_group_name_H-M   'P 1'
#
loop_
_entity.id
_entity.type
_entity.pdbx_description
1 polymer ?
#
loop_
_entity_poly.entity_id
_entity_poly.type
_entity_poly.pdbx_seq_one_letter_code
_entity_poly.pdbx_strand_id
1 'polypeptide(L)'
;MPLPDSSPYEILGLSASASAGDVKRAYQRAAREKRHPQQLLTHAFNELRNPRRRLEADVLSHDSAEVVDELRRTLADLPEGGFLAAEPVAPYPMSSLVVLRMEQIRADWLEAPPLALPFRVSPRFEVTLDVLPPLDPPL
;
A
#
# COMPACT_ATOMS: atom_id res chain seq x y z
N MET A 1 28.31 14.65 7.30
CA MET A 1 27.50 15.29 8.34
C MET A 1 26.85 14.17 9.15
N PRO A 2 27.02 14.10 10.48
CA PRO A 2 26.37 13.06 11.28
C PRO A 2 24.85 13.27 11.20
N LEU A 3 24.11 12.19 10.93
CA LEU A 3 22.65 12.18 11.03
C LEU A 3 22.30 12.32 12.52
N PRO A 4 21.29 13.11 12.89
CA PRO A 4 20.82 13.12 14.28
C PRO A 4 20.27 11.73 14.63
N ASP A 5 20.66 11.18 15.77
CA ASP A 5 20.17 9.89 16.28
C ASP A 5 18.65 9.91 16.57
N SER A 6 18.06 11.10 16.68
CA SER A 6 16.63 11.30 16.92
C SER A 6 15.85 11.46 15.62
N SER A 7 14.70 10.78 15.56
CA SER A 7 13.83 10.85 14.39
C SER A 7 13.26 12.27 14.20
N PRO A 8 12.98 12.70 12.96
CA PRO A 8 12.37 14.02 12.72
C PRO A 8 11.00 14.17 13.39
N TYR A 9 10.31 13.05 13.65
CA TYR A 9 9.07 12.99 14.41
C TYR A 9 9.29 13.32 15.88
N GLU A 10 10.31 12.76 16.53
CA GLU A 10 10.68 13.07 17.90
C GLU A 10 11.10 14.53 18.08
N ILE A 11 11.91 15.05 17.15
CA ILE A 11 12.39 16.44 17.18
C ILE A 11 11.22 17.44 17.13
N LEU A 12 10.14 17.12 16.41
CA LEU A 12 8.93 17.94 16.37
C LEU A 12 7.87 17.53 17.42
N GLY A 13 8.08 16.43 18.15
CA GLY A 13 7.12 15.88 19.11
C GLY A 13 5.81 15.43 18.45
N LEU A 14 5.91 14.79 17.28
CA LEU A 14 4.79 14.31 16.48
C LEU A 14 4.78 12.79 16.38
N SER A 15 3.60 12.22 16.21
CA SER A 15 3.42 10.84 15.76
C SER A 15 3.58 10.73 14.24
N ALA A 16 4.01 9.57 13.74
CA ALA A 16 4.12 9.28 12.30
C ALA A 16 2.79 9.47 11.54
N SER A 17 1.66 9.35 12.24
CA SER A 17 0.30 9.56 11.68
C SER A 17 -0.09 11.03 11.50
N ALA A 18 0.75 11.99 11.91
CA ALA A 18 0.41 13.41 11.93
C ALA A 18 0.18 13.99 10.52
N SER A 19 -0.84 14.83 10.33
CA SER A 19 -1.10 15.43 9.01
C SER A 19 -0.07 16.52 8.67
N ALA A 20 0.04 16.91 7.39
CA ALA A 20 0.92 18.02 6.98
C ALA A 20 0.59 19.34 7.69
N GLY A 21 -0.69 19.56 8.05
CA GLY A 21 -1.12 20.72 8.84
C GLY A 21 -0.61 20.68 10.28
N ASP A 22 -0.40 19.48 10.83
CA ASP A 22 0.11 19.29 12.18
C ASP A 22 1.62 19.49 12.25
N VAL A 23 2.35 19.10 11.19
CA VAL A 23 3.79 19.37 11.04
C VAL A 23 4.11 20.85 11.15
N LYS A 24 3.35 21.71 10.46
CA LYS A 24 3.55 23.16 10.52
C LYS A 24 3.24 23.74 11.91
N ARG A 25 2.17 23.27 12.54
CA ARG A 25 1.78 23.70 13.89
C ARG A 25 2.80 23.28 14.93
N ALA A 26 3.32 22.06 14.83
CA ALA A 26 4.36 21.53 15.71
C ALA A 26 5.68 22.29 15.57
N TYR A 27 6.12 22.58 14.34
CA TYR A 27 7.31 23.41 14.12
C TYR A 27 7.19 24.79 14.77
N GLN A 28 6.05 25.46 14.61
CA GLN A 28 5.80 26.76 15.25
C GLN A 28 5.80 26.67 16.78
N ARG A 29 5.24 25.60 17.34
CA ARG A 29 5.23 25.35 18.78
C ARG A 29 6.66 25.09 19.29
N ALA A 30 7.39 24.19 18.66
CA ALA A 30 8.76 23.84 19.03
C ALA A 30 9.73 25.02 18.91
N ALA A 31 9.55 25.88 17.90
CA ALA A 31 10.34 27.10 17.74
C ALA A 31 10.09 28.14 18.85
N ARG A 32 8.85 28.22 19.36
CA ARG A 32 8.50 29.09 20.50
C ARG A 32 9.05 28.55 21.82
N GLU A 33 8.96 27.23 22.00
CA GLU A 33 9.42 26.55 23.23
C GLU A 33 10.94 26.38 23.28
N LYS A 34 11.66 26.65 22.18
CA LYS A 34 13.13 26.52 22.06
C LYS A 34 13.68 25.18 22.56
N ARG A 35 12.92 24.09 22.41
CA ARG A 35 13.29 22.75 22.88
C ARG A 35 14.56 22.21 22.21
N HIS A 36 14.73 22.52 20.94
CA HIS A 36 15.87 22.09 20.13
C HIS A 36 16.51 23.29 19.42
N PRO A 37 17.79 23.20 19.05
CA PRO A 37 18.44 24.24 18.25
C PRO A 37 17.70 24.43 16.92
N GLN A 38 17.59 25.69 16.50
CA GLN A 38 16.75 26.10 15.38
C GLN A 38 17.12 25.42 14.05
N GLN A 39 18.39 25.07 13.87
CA GLN A 39 18.88 24.32 12.71
C GLN A 39 18.26 22.91 12.64
N LEU A 40 18.16 22.20 13.77
CA LEU A 40 17.56 20.86 13.82
C LEU A 40 16.05 20.92 13.58
N LEU A 41 15.36 21.90 14.16
CA LEU A 41 13.92 22.10 13.91
C LEU A 41 13.62 22.38 12.44
N THR A 42 14.46 23.20 11.80
CA THR A 42 14.33 23.53 10.38
C THR A 42 14.61 22.31 9.50
N HIS A 43 15.62 21.51 9.86
CA HIS A 43 15.93 20.27 9.16
C HIS A 43 14.76 19.27 9.23
N ALA A 44 14.28 18.97 10.44
CA ALA A 44 13.16 18.05 10.65
C ALA A 44 11.88 18.51 9.94
N PHE A 45 11.59 19.81 9.97
CA PHE A 45 10.47 20.38 9.24
C PHE A 45 10.59 20.18 7.72
N ASN A 46 11.80 20.39 7.15
CA ASN A 46 12.03 20.21 5.72
C ASN A 46 11.97 18.75 5.29
N GLU A 47 12.34 17.81 6.15
CA GLU A 47 12.19 16.38 5.87
C GLU A 47 10.73 15.97 5.85
N LEU A 48 9.96 16.34 6.88
CA LEU A 48 8.54 15.94 7.00
C LEU A 48 7.60 16.68 6.05
N ARG A 49 8.00 17.84 5.52
CA ARG A 49 7.23 18.58 4.50
C ARG A 49 7.30 17.91 3.12
N ASN A 50 8.40 17.25 2.79
CA ASN A 50 8.58 16.62 1.48
C ASN A 50 8.00 15.20 1.51
N PRO A 51 7.02 14.85 0.66
CA PRO A 51 6.32 13.57 0.76
C PRO A 51 7.25 12.35 0.61
N ARG A 52 8.25 12.45 -0.27
CA ARG A 52 9.24 11.39 -0.46
C ARG A 52 10.13 11.16 0.77
N ARG A 53 10.65 12.25 1.35
CA ARG A 53 11.49 12.18 2.56
C ARG A 53 10.70 11.80 3.80
N ARG A 54 9.43 12.22 3.84
CA ARG A 54 8.49 11.79 4.86
C ARG A 54 8.27 10.28 4.80
N LEU A 55 8.06 9.71 3.61
CA LEU A 55 7.93 8.26 3.44
C LEU A 55 9.22 7.54 3.89
N GLU A 56 10.39 8.06 3.53
CA GLU A 56 11.68 7.50 4.00
C GLU A 56 11.75 7.53 5.54
N ALA A 57 11.33 8.64 6.16
CA ALA A 57 11.25 8.76 7.61
C ALA A 57 10.18 7.83 8.22
N ASP A 58 9.04 7.62 7.57
CA ASP A 58 7.96 6.71 8.01
C ASP A 58 8.44 5.26 8.03
N VAL A 59 9.22 4.86 7.02
CA VAL A 59 9.82 3.53 6.93
C VAL A 59 10.88 3.33 8.01
N LEU A 60 11.71 4.34 8.27
CA LEU A 60 12.76 4.27 9.29
C LEU A 60 12.23 4.38 10.73
N SER A 61 11.11 5.09 10.93
CA SER A 61 10.49 5.30 12.25
C SER A 61 9.48 4.22 12.65
N HIS A 62 9.10 3.33 11.73
CA HIS A 62 8.35 2.13 12.07
C HIS A 62 9.25 1.19 12.87
N ASP A 63 9.24 1.37 14.19
CA ASP A 63 9.80 0.40 15.10
C ASP A 63 9.00 -0.88 14.96
N SER A 64 9.63 -1.89 14.37
CA SER A 64 8.98 -3.12 13.95
C SER A 64 8.41 -3.87 15.16
N ALA A 65 8.96 -3.61 16.36
CA ALA A 65 8.60 -4.28 17.59
C ALA A 65 7.15 -4.01 18.02
N GLU A 66 6.69 -2.75 18.02
CA GLU A 66 5.34 -2.40 18.51
C GLU A 66 4.26 -2.93 17.56
N VAL A 67 4.52 -2.89 16.25
CA VAL A 67 3.65 -3.47 15.21
C VAL A 67 3.64 -4.99 15.31
N VAL A 68 4.78 -5.62 15.57
CA VAL A 68 4.88 -7.08 15.78
C VAL A 68 4.11 -7.50 17.03
N ASP A 69 4.20 -6.75 18.12
CA ASP A 69 3.47 -7.04 19.36
C ASP A 69 1.96 -6.87 19.19
N GLU A 70 1.52 -5.82 18.49
CA GLU A 70 0.11 -5.60 18.18
C GLU A 70 -0.45 -6.66 17.22
N LEU A 71 0.31 -7.02 16.18
CA LEU A 71 -0.01 -8.15 15.31
C LEU A 71 -0.10 -9.45 16.11
N ARG A 72 0.84 -9.69 17.02
CA ARG A 72 0.86 -10.90 17.85
C ARG A 72 -0.35 -10.98 18.77
N ARG A 73 -0.79 -9.86 19.36
CA ARG A 73 -2.05 -9.79 20.11
C ARG A 73 -3.26 -10.03 19.24
N THR A 74 -3.31 -9.39 18.06
CA THR A 74 -4.45 -9.53 17.14
C THR A 74 -4.57 -10.95 16.60
N LEU A 75 -3.44 -11.63 16.39
CA LEU A 75 -3.37 -13.00 15.92
C LEU A 75 -3.44 -14.03 17.08
N ALA A 76 -3.41 -13.61 18.35
CA ALA A 76 -3.43 -14.52 19.50
C ALA A 76 -4.75 -15.28 19.64
N ASP A 77 -5.86 -14.66 19.24
CA ASP A 77 -7.20 -15.25 19.30
C ASP A 77 -7.54 -16.08 18.04
N LEU A 78 -6.61 -16.21 17.10
CA LEU A 78 -6.84 -17.01 15.91
C LEU A 78 -6.76 -18.51 16.24
N PRO A 79 -7.66 -19.33 15.68
CA PRO A 79 -7.57 -20.77 15.81
C PRO A 79 -6.27 -21.25 15.18
N GLU A 80 -5.55 -22.15 15.87
CA GLU A 80 -4.26 -22.71 15.41
C GLU A 80 -4.34 -23.44 14.05
N GLY A 81 -5.55 -23.67 13.53
CA GLY A 81 -5.79 -24.31 12.23
C GLY A 81 -5.52 -23.43 10.99
N GLY A 82 -5.14 -22.16 11.16
CA GLY A 82 -4.98 -21.23 10.05
C GLY A 82 -6.31 -20.82 9.39
N PHE A 83 -6.27 -19.82 8.51
CA PHE A 83 -7.47 -19.34 7.81
C PHE A 83 -7.89 -20.24 6.63
N LEU A 84 -6.94 -21.04 6.14
CA LEU A 84 -7.18 -21.98 5.05
C LEU A 84 -7.43 -23.33 5.69
N ALA A 85 -8.56 -23.95 5.33
CA ALA A 85 -8.71 -25.38 5.58
C ALA A 85 -7.50 -26.07 4.93
N ALA A 86 -6.64 -26.66 5.75
CA ALA A 86 -5.65 -27.62 5.28
C ALA A 86 -6.45 -28.85 4.86
N GLU A 87 -7.14 -28.76 3.71
CA GLU A 87 -7.67 -29.96 3.09
C GLU A 87 -6.48 -30.86 2.84
N PRO A 88 -6.52 -32.11 3.32
CA PRO A 88 -5.49 -33.07 2.98
C PRO A 88 -5.48 -33.16 1.46
N VAL A 89 -4.44 -32.60 0.82
CA VAL A 89 -4.26 -32.69 -0.63
C VAL A 89 -4.08 -34.17 -0.92
N ALA A 90 -5.16 -34.82 -1.32
CA ALA A 90 -5.09 -36.16 -1.88
C ALA A 90 -4.10 -36.09 -3.04
N PRO A 91 -3.17 -37.04 -3.17
CA PRO A 91 -2.26 -37.04 -4.31
C PRO A 91 -3.09 -37.02 -5.58
N TYR A 92 -2.98 -35.93 -6.35
CA TYR A 92 -3.65 -35.81 -7.63
C TYR A 92 -3.24 -37.02 -8.47
N PRO A 93 -4.18 -37.83 -8.97
CA PRO A 93 -3.81 -38.94 -9.83
C PRO A 93 -3.08 -38.36 -11.05
N MET A 94 -2.00 -39.00 -11.52
CA MET A 94 -1.24 -38.51 -12.68
C MET A 94 -2.13 -38.29 -13.92
N SER A 95 -3.29 -38.95 -13.98
CA SER A 95 -4.32 -38.75 -15.01
C SER A 95 -5.03 -37.40 -14.96
N SER A 96 -4.95 -36.65 -13.86
CA SER A 96 -5.46 -35.27 -13.73
C SER A 96 -4.42 -34.20 -14.04
N LEU A 97 -3.19 -34.58 -14.40
CA LEU A 97 -2.21 -33.63 -14.89
C LEU A 97 -2.67 -33.11 -16.26
N VAL A 98 -3.05 -31.83 -16.29
CA VAL A 98 -3.26 -31.13 -17.55
C VAL A 98 -1.90 -30.95 -18.20
N VAL A 99 -1.62 -31.74 -19.24
CA VAL A 99 -0.44 -31.55 -20.07
C VAL A 99 -0.68 -30.32 -20.94
N LEU A 100 -0.14 -29.20 -20.50
CA LEU A 100 -0.15 -27.95 -21.25
C LEU A 100 0.70 -28.09 -22.51
N ARG A 101 0.04 -28.40 -23.64
CA ARG A 101 0.69 -28.35 -24.96
C ARG A 101 0.66 -26.92 -25.46
N MET A 102 1.82 -26.40 -25.84
CA MET A 102 1.97 -25.02 -26.32
C MET A 102 1.03 -24.70 -27.49
N GLU A 103 0.73 -25.70 -28.33
CA GLU A 103 -0.21 -25.57 -29.45
C GLU A 103 -1.67 -25.43 -29.00
N GLN A 104 -2.09 -26.13 -27.93
CA GLN A 104 -3.43 -26.02 -27.35
C GLN A 104 -3.60 -24.68 -26.64
N ILE A 105 -2.60 -24.24 -25.86
CA ILE A 105 -2.63 -22.91 -25.24
C ILE A 105 -2.77 -21.83 -26.31
N ARG A 106 -2.00 -21.91 -27.41
CA ARG A 106 -2.09 -20.92 -28.48
C ARG A 106 -3.49 -20.90 -29.14
N ALA A 107 -4.12 -22.07 -29.30
CA ALA A 107 -5.48 -22.16 -29.84
C ALA A 107 -6.52 -21.54 -28.90
N ASP A 108 -6.44 -21.83 -27.60
CA ASP A 108 -7.33 -21.25 -26.57
C ASP A 108 -7.19 -19.72 -26.49
N TRP A 109 -5.99 -19.18 -26.73
CA TRP A 109 -5.75 -17.73 -26.78
C TRP A 109 -6.20 -17.07 -28.09
N LEU A 110 -6.37 -17.84 -29.17
CA LEU A 110 -6.92 -17.37 -30.44
C LEU A 110 -8.45 -17.39 -30.46
N GLU A 111 -9.05 -18.28 -29.67
CA GLU A 111 -10.49 -18.38 -29.56
C GLU A 111 -11.01 -17.29 -28.61
N ALA A 112 -11.58 -16.23 -29.18
CA ALA A 112 -12.22 -15.20 -28.37
C ALA A 112 -13.34 -15.84 -27.53
N PRO A 113 -13.36 -15.66 -26.20
CA PRO A 113 -14.42 -16.22 -25.38
C PRO A 113 -15.77 -15.69 -25.89
N PRO A 114 -16.82 -16.52 -25.98
CA PRO A 114 -18.13 -16.03 -26.38
C PRO A 114 -18.54 -14.92 -25.41
N LEU A 115 -18.82 -13.73 -25.94
CA LEU A 115 -19.22 -12.51 -25.19
C LEU A 115 -20.59 -12.64 -24.48
N ALA A 116 -21.08 -13.86 -24.28
CA ALA A 116 -22.26 -14.14 -23.50
C ALA A 116 -21.94 -13.96 -22.01
N LEU A 117 -21.92 -12.70 -21.58
CA LEU A 117 -21.88 -12.36 -20.16
C LEU A 117 -23.15 -12.95 -19.51
N PRO A 118 -23.02 -13.81 -18.48
CA PRO A 118 -24.18 -14.41 -17.82
C PRO A 118 -24.98 -13.40 -16.99
N PHE A 119 -24.47 -12.17 -16.82
CA PHE A 119 -25.13 -11.11 -16.11
C PHE A 119 -25.76 -10.11 -17.09
N ARG A 120 -27.02 -9.75 -16.85
CA ARG A 120 -27.66 -8.63 -17.52
C ARG A 120 -27.01 -7.34 -17.03
N VAL A 121 -26.27 -6.66 -17.90
CA VAL A 121 -25.78 -5.30 -17.62
C VAL A 121 -27.00 -4.38 -17.59
N SER A 122 -27.18 -3.63 -16.51
CA SER A 122 -28.20 -2.58 -16.49
C SER A 122 -27.87 -1.51 -17.53
N PRO A 123 -28.84 -0.97 -18.29
CA PRO A 123 -28.60 0.01 -19.35
C PRO A 123 -27.95 1.32 -18.86
N ARG A 124 -27.90 1.54 -17.55
CA ARG A 124 -27.18 2.66 -16.91
C ARG A 124 -25.65 2.52 -16.95
N PHE A 125 -25.13 1.31 -17.21
CA PHE A 125 -23.70 0.99 -17.23
C PHE A 125 -23.25 0.46 -18.59
N GLU A 126 -24.07 0.59 -19.63
CA GLU A 126 -23.62 0.34 -21.00
C GLU A 126 -22.61 1.43 -21.38
N VAL A 127 -21.36 1.03 -21.60
CA VAL A 127 -20.33 1.91 -22.13
C VAL A 127 -20.55 2.01 -23.64
N THR A 128 -21.36 2.97 -24.07
CA THR A 128 -21.45 3.37 -25.47
C THR A 128 -20.34 4.36 -25.81
N LEU A 129 -19.92 4.39 -27.08
CA LEU A 129 -18.90 5.32 -27.58
C LEU A 129 -19.25 6.81 -27.35
N ASP A 130 -20.52 7.12 -27.04
CA ASP A 130 -21.00 8.45 -26.66
C ASP A 130 -20.53 8.91 -25.26
N VAL A 131 -20.06 8.00 -24.40
CA VAL A 131 -19.66 8.29 -23.02
C VAL A 131 -18.17 8.66 -22.92
N LEU A 132 -17.37 8.37 -23.95
CA LEU A 132 -15.95 8.68 -23.94
C LEU A 132 -15.74 10.14 -24.40
N PRO A 133 -15.00 10.96 -23.64
CA PRO A 133 -14.63 12.29 -24.10
C PRO A 133 -13.80 12.19 -25.40
N PRO A 134 -13.98 13.09 -26.38
CA PRO A 134 -13.21 13.05 -27.62
C PRO A 134 -11.72 13.16 -27.30
N LEU A 135 -10.94 12.17 -27.73
CA LEU A 135 -9.48 12.20 -27.68
C LEU A 135 -8.99 12.96 -28.92
N ASP A 136 -8.50 14.18 -28.74
CA ASP A 136 -7.76 14.86 -29.81
C ASP A 136 -6.42 14.13 -30.02
N PRO A 137 -6.11 13.69 -31.25
CA PRO A 137 -4.79 13.13 -31.55
C PRO A 137 -3.72 14.22 -31.44
N PRO A 138 -2.50 13.90 -30.95
CA PRO A 138 -1.42 14.86 -30.90
C PRO A 138 -1.00 15.28 -32.32
N LEU A 139 -0.83 16.59 -32.52
CA LEU A 139 -0.25 17.22 -33.72
C LEU A 139 1.21 16.83 -33.93
#